data_AF-A0A9P4V0I5-F1
#
_entry.id   AF-A0A9P4V0I5-F1
#
_cell.length_a   1.000
_cell.length_b   1.000
_cell.length_c   1.000
_cell.angle_alpha   90.00
_cell.angle_beta   90.00
_cell.angle_gamma   90.00
#
_symmetry.space_group_name_H-M   'P 1'
#
loop_
_entity.id
_entity.type
_entity.pdbx_description
1 polymer ?
#
loop_
_entity_poly.entity_id
_entity_poly.type
_entity_poly.pdbx_seq_one_letter_code
_entity_poly.pdbx_strand_id
1 'polypeptide(L)'
;MLQRLKLLEHINPGAAHRNVADSIPPPQLHKMSLPYNKVLVLGATSGIGLAYAEKIVEDGKKAIVVGRRKENLDAFVEKHGKDKAEAITFDITQVGTIPNFVEDITKRHPDLDCVLLNSGIQRGFDFAQPETVDLDVLDLELTTNYIAHVHLTQAFLPHLQKQSKQTALVYTSSGLALVPSVKRLNYCASKAALHHFLLCLREQMKDGPGNVKVIEIFPPAVQTELHDEKHQPDIKNGRQMGMPLDEFTAESWAKLVQGDDQIAVGMADRLFALFENTRQQQFQKMVEMMKGH
;
A
#
# COMPACT_ATOMS: atom_id res chain seq x y z
N MET A 1 66.36 -26.30 50.49
CA MET A 1 65.99 -25.98 51.88
C MET A 1 64.53 -25.58 51.84
N LEU A 2 63.63 -26.55 52.04
CA LEU A 2 62.73 -26.62 53.20
C LEU A 2 61.99 -25.29 53.45
N GLN A 3 60.68 -25.20 53.61
CA GLN A 3 59.56 -26.12 53.77
C GLN A 3 58.42 -25.17 54.13
N ARG A 4 57.20 -25.36 53.62
CA ARG A 4 56.01 -25.39 54.49
C ARG A 4 54.84 -26.01 53.74
N LEU A 5 54.67 -27.30 54.07
CA LEU A 5 53.53 -28.15 53.83
C LEU A 5 52.29 -27.69 54.63
N LYS A 6 51.14 -28.22 54.15
CA LYS A 6 49.86 -28.57 54.81
C LYS A 6 48.70 -27.73 54.25
N LEU A 7 47.66 -28.29 53.63
CA LEU A 7 46.99 -29.58 53.82
C LEU A 7 46.26 -29.99 52.51
N LEU A 8 46.30 -31.26 52.15
CA LEU A 8 45.32 -31.92 51.26
C LEU A 8 44.28 -32.59 52.16
N GLU A 9 43.00 -32.60 51.77
CA GLU A 9 42.24 -33.85 51.52
C GLU A 9 40.77 -33.60 51.12
N HIS A 10 40.40 -34.25 49.99
CA HIS A 10 39.07 -34.71 49.55
C HIS A 10 38.08 -33.60 49.08
N ILE A 11 37.44 -33.63 47.90
CA ILE A 11 36.49 -34.64 47.37
C ILE A 11 36.25 -34.38 45.85
N ASN A 12 36.33 -35.47 45.05
CA ASN A 12 35.61 -35.84 43.80
C ASN A 12 35.56 -34.93 42.53
N PRO A 13 36.06 -35.39 41.36
CA PRO A 13 35.82 -34.76 40.05
C PRO A 13 34.62 -35.42 39.36
N GLY A 14 33.43 -34.84 39.45
CA GLY A 14 32.25 -35.46 38.85
C GLY A 14 30.96 -34.66 39.01
N ALA A 15 30.90 -33.46 38.46
CA ALA A 15 29.64 -32.79 38.17
C ALA A 15 29.84 -31.78 37.03
N ALA A 16 29.59 -32.23 35.80
CA ALA A 16 29.41 -31.32 34.67
C ALA A 16 28.14 -30.50 34.94
N HIS A 17 28.32 -29.22 35.26
CA HIS A 17 27.24 -28.25 35.25
C HIS A 17 26.64 -28.20 33.84
N ARG A 18 25.47 -28.81 33.65
CA ARG A 18 24.63 -28.52 32.49
C ARG A 18 24.16 -27.07 32.65
N ASN A 19 24.63 -26.20 31.75
CA ASN A 19 24.13 -24.85 31.64
C ASN A 19 22.62 -24.91 31.35
N VAL A 20 21.82 -24.38 32.27
CA VAL A 20 20.36 -24.22 32.12
C VAL A 20 20.03 -23.08 31.13
N ALA A 21 21.02 -22.54 30.44
CA ALA A 21 20.88 -21.47 29.46
C ALA A 21 20.55 -21.95 28.04
N ASP A 22 20.67 -23.26 27.74
CA ASP A 22 20.47 -23.80 26.39
C ASP A 22 19.04 -24.35 26.12
N SER A 23 18.08 -24.13 27.03
CA SER A 23 16.71 -24.63 26.89
C SER A 23 15.64 -23.54 26.75
N ILE A 24 16.03 -22.30 26.49
CA ILE A 24 15.08 -21.23 26.16
C ILE A 24 15.03 -21.12 24.64
N PRO A 25 13.94 -21.55 23.97
CA PRO A 25 13.79 -21.27 22.55
C PRO A 25 13.90 -19.75 22.36
N PRO A 26 14.58 -19.27 21.30
CA PRO A 26 14.68 -17.85 21.04
C PRO A 26 13.26 -17.25 21.07
N PRO A 27 13.07 -16.06 21.68
CA PRO A 27 11.76 -15.44 21.72
C PRO A 27 11.23 -15.46 20.29
N GLN A 28 10.06 -16.06 20.09
CA GLN A 28 9.38 -15.98 18.81
C GLN A 28 9.20 -14.49 18.55
N LEU A 29 10.02 -13.90 17.67
CA LEU A 29 9.66 -12.66 17.05
C LEU A 29 8.31 -12.96 16.42
N HIS A 30 7.23 -12.49 17.04
CA HIS A 30 5.94 -12.42 16.36
C HIS A 30 6.20 -11.55 15.15
N LYS A 31 6.45 -12.20 14.01
CA LYS A 31 6.60 -11.53 12.73
C LYS A 31 5.31 -10.74 12.56
N MET A 32 5.42 -9.42 12.56
CA MET A 32 4.27 -8.55 12.42
C MET A 32 3.54 -8.94 11.13
N SER A 33 2.24 -9.17 11.24
CA SER A 33 1.37 -9.61 10.16
C SER A 33 0.37 -8.50 9.87
N LEU A 34 -0.13 -8.46 8.63
CA LEU A 34 -1.16 -7.53 8.24
C LEU A 34 -2.39 -7.68 9.17
N PRO A 35 -2.94 -6.57 9.70
CA PRO A 35 -4.07 -6.64 10.63
C PRO A 35 -5.40 -6.96 9.94
N TYR A 36 -5.41 -7.08 8.61
CA TYR A 36 -6.58 -7.35 7.77
C TYR A 36 -6.53 -8.78 7.23
N ASN A 37 -7.68 -9.46 7.21
CA ASN A 37 -7.76 -10.88 6.85
C ASN A 37 -8.19 -11.12 5.40
N LYS A 38 -8.99 -10.21 4.83
CA LYS A 38 -9.50 -10.33 3.47
C LYS A 38 -9.36 -8.99 2.76
N VAL A 39 -8.46 -8.97 1.78
CA VAL A 39 -8.03 -7.74 1.11
C VAL A 39 -8.44 -7.78 -0.36
N LEU A 40 -9.20 -6.79 -0.80
CA LEU A 40 -9.50 -6.54 -2.20
C LEU A 40 -8.43 -5.63 -2.80
N VAL A 41 -7.76 -6.06 -3.88
CA VAL A 41 -6.70 -5.29 -4.52
C VAL A 41 -7.12 -4.89 -5.93
N LEU A 42 -7.41 -3.60 -6.13
CA LEU A 42 -7.71 -3.02 -7.43
C LEU A 42 -6.44 -2.57 -8.13
N GLY A 43 -6.21 -3.09 -9.33
CA GLY A 43 -4.96 -2.89 -10.08
C GLY A 43 -3.93 -3.97 -9.78
N ALA A 44 -4.36 -5.20 -9.53
CA ALA A 44 -3.53 -6.33 -9.10
C ALA A 44 -2.86 -7.12 -10.23
N THR A 45 -3.01 -6.69 -11.49
CA THR A 45 -2.54 -7.49 -12.65
C THR A 45 -1.05 -7.32 -12.97
N SER A 46 -0.36 -6.39 -12.33
CA SER A 46 1.07 -6.13 -12.50
C SER A 46 1.62 -5.21 -11.40
N GLY A 47 2.94 -4.99 -11.42
CA GLY A 47 3.61 -3.93 -10.67
C GLY A 47 3.34 -4.00 -9.16
N ILE A 48 3.12 -2.83 -8.55
CA ILE A 48 2.90 -2.70 -7.10
C ILE A 48 1.68 -3.49 -6.63
N GLY A 49 0.54 -3.41 -7.34
CA GLY A 49 -0.68 -4.11 -6.93
C GLY A 49 -0.51 -5.63 -6.94
N LEU A 50 0.17 -6.18 -7.94
CA LEU A 50 0.49 -7.61 -7.97
C LEU A 50 1.45 -7.98 -6.83
N ALA A 51 2.51 -7.19 -6.60
CA ALA A 51 3.46 -7.44 -5.53
C ALA A 51 2.81 -7.40 -4.13
N TYR A 52 1.85 -6.49 -3.91
CA TYR A 52 1.03 -6.45 -2.69
C TYR A 52 0.12 -7.67 -2.59
N ALA A 53 -0.53 -8.09 -3.67
CA ALA A 53 -1.35 -9.30 -3.66
C ALA A 53 -0.54 -10.56 -3.29
N GLU A 54 0.69 -10.67 -3.81
CA GLU A 54 1.64 -11.72 -3.43
C GLU A 54 1.95 -11.65 -1.92
N LYS A 55 2.28 -10.46 -1.39
CA LYS A 55 2.56 -10.29 0.05
C LYS A 55 1.36 -10.64 0.95
N ILE A 56 0.15 -10.29 0.53
CA ILE A 56 -1.09 -10.62 1.25
C ILE A 56 -1.24 -12.14 1.38
N VAL A 57 -1.02 -12.89 0.29
CA VAL A 57 -1.10 -14.36 0.31
C VAL A 57 0.06 -14.99 1.10
N GLU A 58 1.28 -14.46 0.96
CA GLU A 58 2.46 -14.89 1.72
C GLU A 58 2.29 -14.69 3.23
N ASP A 59 1.56 -13.64 3.64
CA ASP A 59 1.20 -13.34 5.02
C ASP A 59 0.01 -14.17 5.55
N GLY A 60 -0.47 -15.13 4.75
CA GLY A 60 -1.55 -16.04 5.12
C GLY A 60 -2.95 -15.42 5.07
N LYS A 61 -3.11 -14.28 4.40
CA LYS A 61 -4.40 -13.58 4.22
C LYS A 61 -5.03 -13.95 2.89
N LYS A 62 -6.33 -13.64 2.75
CA LYS A 62 -7.04 -13.85 1.49
C LYS A 62 -6.96 -12.61 0.60
N ALA A 63 -6.48 -12.78 -0.63
CA ALA A 63 -6.42 -11.73 -1.65
C ALA A 63 -7.56 -11.90 -2.66
N ILE A 64 -8.32 -10.83 -2.91
CA ILE A 64 -9.25 -10.74 -4.04
C ILE A 64 -8.61 -9.78 -5.06
N VAL A 65 -8.05 -10.32 -6.13
CA VAL A 65 -7.30 -9.56 -7.13
C VAL A 65 -8.23 -9.07 -8.25
N VAL A 66 -8.14 -7.76 -8.53
CA VAL A 66 -9.01 -7.10 -9.50
C VAL A 66 -8.20 -6.37 -10.56
N GLY A 67 -8.60 -6.52 -11.82
CA GLY A 67 -8.04 -5.78 -12.94
C GLY A 67 -8.66 -6.17 -14.27
N ARG A 68 -8.08 -5.68 -15.38
CA ARG A 68 -8.64 -5.87 -16.74
C ARG A 68 -8.07 -7.07 -17.49
N ARG A 69 -6.87 -7.52 -17.13
CA ARG A 69 -6.14 -8.60 -17.81
C ARG A 69 -6.50 -9.93 -17.17
N LYS A 70 -7.48 -10.63 -17.76
CA LYS A 70 -8.00 -11.88 -17.22
C LYS A 70 -6.92 -12.94 -17.09
N GLU A 71 -6.02 -13.03 -18.06
CA GLU A 71 -4.96 -14.03 -18.11
C GLU A 71 -4.01 -13.90 -16.90
N ASN A 72 -3.63 -12.67 -16.54
CA ASN A 72 -2.79 -12.41 -15.37
C ASN A 72 -3.53 -12.74 -14.06
N LEU A 73 -4.83 -12.48 -14.00
CA LEU A 73 -5.66 -12.80 -12.84
C LEU A 73 -5.80 -14.32 -12.65
N ASP A 74 -6.07 -15.04 -13.75
CA ASP A 74 -6.19 -16.51 -13.75
C ASP A 74 -4.87 -17.15 -13.31
N ALA A 75 -3.74 -16.68 -13.85
CA ALA A 75 -2.41 -17.17 -13.47
C ALA A 75 -2.09 -16.93 -11.99
N PHE A 76 -2.53 -15.80 -11.42
CA PHE A 76 -2.37 -15.53 -9.98
C PHE A 76 -3.16 -16.54 -9.12
N VAL A 77 -4.40 -16.82 -9.48
CA VAL A 77 -5.23 -17.80 -8.75
C VAL A 77 -4.70 -19.22 -8.93
N GLU A 78 -4.21 -19.58 -10.11
CA GLU A 78 -3.58 -20.89 -10.37
C GLU A 78 -2.33 -21.08 -9.51
N LYS A 79 -1.48 -20.06 -9.41
CA LYS A 79 -0.25 -20.08 -8.60
C LYS A 79 -0.53 -20.26 -7.10
N HIS A 80 -1.54 -19.57 -6.57
CA HIS A 80 -1.77 -19.48 -5.11
C HIS A 80 -2.88 -20.37 -4.56
N GLY A 81 -3.76 -20.87 -5.43
CA GLY A 81 -4.92 -21.67 -5.07
C GLY A 81 -6.15 -20.83 -4.67
N LYS A 82 -7.33 -21.36 -4.98
CA LYS A 82 -8.64 -20.69 -4.78
C LYS A 82 -9.00 -20.42 -3.32
N ASP A 83 -8.37 -21.12 -2.39
CA ASP A 83 -8.59 -20.90 -0.96
C ASP A 83 -8.00 -19.57 -0.50
N LYS A 84 -6.86 -19.17 -1.07
CA LYS A 84 -6.10 -17.97 -0.72
C LYS A 84 -6.34 -16.80 -1.67
N ALA A 85 -6.70 -17.07 -2.91
CA ALA A 85 -6.86 -16.07 -3.96
C ALA A 85 -8.18 -16.20 -4.70
N GLU A 86 -8.79 -15.06 -5.02
CA GLU A 86 -9.93 -14.96 -5.94
C GLU A 86 -9.66 -13.87 -6.98
N ALA A 87 -10.09 -14.08 -8.21
CA ALA A 87 -9.90 -13.16 -9.32
C ALA A 87 -11.22 -12.54 -9.80
N ILE A 88 -11.20 -11.23 -10.09
CA ILE A 88 -12.36 -10.52 -10.62
C ILE A 88 -11.91 -9.59 -11.74
N THR A 89 -12.50 -9.75 -12.92
CA THR A 89 -12.25 -8.84 -14.04
C THR A 89 -13.15 -7.61 -13.91
N PHE A 90 -12.57 -6.43 -13.79
CA PHE A 90 -13.29 -5.17 -13.67
C PHE A 90 -12.44 -4.00 -14.17
N ASP A 91 -13.08 -3.05 -14.86
CA ASP A 91 -12.46 -1.81 -15.29
C ASP A 91 -12.97 -0.64 -14.43
N ILE A 92 -12.09 -0.10 -13.59
CA ILE A 92 -12.43 1.00 -12.68
C ILE A 92 -12.79 2.31 -13.39
N THR A 93 -12.43 2.45 -14.68
CA THR A 93 -12.76 3.63 -15.48
C THR A 93 -14.23 3.65 -15.90
N GLN A 94 -14.93 2.51 -15.78
CA GLN A 94 -16.37 2.42 -15.98
C GLN A 94 -17.10 2.86 -14.71
N VAL A 95 -16.94 4.15 -14.37
CA VAL A 95 -17.33 4.73 -13.08
C VAL A 95 -18.81 4.48 -12.75
N GLY A 96 -19.70 4.53 -13.75
CA GLY A 96 -21.13 4.26 -13.57
C GLY A 96 -21.46 2.82 -13.15
N THR A 97 -20.54 1.88 -13.29
CA THR A 97 -20.73 0.46 -12.92
C THR A 97 -20.19 0.11 -11.53
N ILE A 98 -19.44 1.02 -10.90
CA ILE A 98 -18.83 0.82 -9.57
C ILE A 98 -19.87 0.43 -8.50
N PRO A 99 -21.07 1.05 -8.41
CA PRO A 99 -22.05 0.67 -7.39
C PRO A 99 -22.44 -0.81 -7.45
N ASN A 100 -22.72 -1.32 -8.65
CA ASN A 100 -23.08 -2.73 -8.86
C ASN A 100 -21.91 -3.65 -8.53
N PHE A 101 -20.70 -3.28 -8.96
CA PHE A 101 -19.48 -4.03 -8.63
C PHE A 101 -19.29 -4.13 -7.10
N VAL A 102 -19.42 -3.03 -6.36
CA VAL A 102 -19.24 -3.05 -4.91
C VAL A 102 -20.33 -3.85 -4.21
N GLU A 103 -21.58 -3.73 -4.65
CA GLU A 103 -22.69 -4.53 -4.13
C GLU A 103 -22.42 -6.04 -4.29
N ASP A 104 -21.98 -6.47 -5.48
CA ASP A 104 -21.67 -7.87 -5.75
C ASP A 104 -20.46 -8.38 -4.95
N ILE A 105 -19.44 -7.54 -4.75
CA ILE A 105 -18.27 -7.88 -3.94
C ILE A 105 -18.67 -8.07 -2.49
N THR A 106 -19.37 -7.09 -1.91
CA THR A 106 -19.67 -7.05 -0.47
C THR A 106 -20.71 -8.10 -0.08
N LYS A 107 -21.62 -8.48 -0.99
CA LYS A 107 -22.50 -9.65 -0.81
C LYS A 107 -21.74 -10.97 -0.75
N ARG A 108 -20.74 -11.16 -1.62
CA ARG A 108 -19.93 -12.40 -1.68
C ARG A 108 -18.87 -12.47 -0.58
N HIS A 109 -18.41 -11.31 -0.11
CA HIS A 109 -17.37 -11.16 0.89
C HIS A 109 -17.83 -10.24 2.02
N PRO A 110 -18.81 -10.66 2.84
CA PRO A 110 -19.32 -9.85 3.95
C PRO A 110 -18.27 -9.57 5.03
N ASP A 111 -17.19 -10.34 5.05
CA ASP A 111 -16.02 -10.24 5.93
C ASP A 111 -14.85 -9.43 5.34
N LEU A 112 -15.01 -8.86 4.13
CA LEU A 112 -14.02 -7.96 3.51
C LEU A 112 -13.69 -6.81 4.47
N ASP A 113 -12.41 -6.68 4.81
CA ASP A 113 -11.95 -5.72 5.82
C ASP A 113 -10.87 -4.75 5.32
N CYS A 114 -10.36 -4.93 4.11
CA CYS A 114 -9.42 -3.99 3.51
C CYS A 114 -9.61 -3.88 1.99
N VAL A 115 -9.55 -2.65 1.46
CA VAL A 115 -9.57 -2.37 0.02
C VAL A 115 -8.33 -1.56 -0.34
N LEU A 116 -7.45 -2.15 -1.16
CA LEU A 116 -6.27 -1.50 -1.75
C LEU A 116 -6.60 -0.94 -3.13
N LEU A 117 -6.65 0.38 -3.23
CA LEU A 117 -6.85 1.15 -4.45
C LEU A 117 -5.49 1.51 -5.07
N ASN A 118 -4.94 0.59 -5.87
CA ASN A 118 -3.62 0.71 -6.49
C ASN A 118 -3.65 1.18 -7.95
N SER A 119 -4.72 0.86 -8.71
CA SER A 119 -4.83 1.19 -10.13
C SER A 119 -4.37 2.61 -10.46
N GLY A 120 -3.59 2.75 -11.53
CA GLY A 120 -3.17 4.05 -12.02
C GLY A 120 -2.48 3.97 -13.37
N ILE A 121 -2.48 5.07 -14.10
CA ILE A 121 -1.72 5.27 -15.34
C ILE A 121 -0.93 6.58 -15.26
N GLN A 122 0.16 6.66 -16.03
CA GLN A 122 0.99 7.85 -16.14
C GLN A 122 1.26 8.18 -17.62
N ARG A 123 1.08 9.43 -18.02
CA ARG A 123 1.20 9.92 -19.39
C ARG A 123 2.03 11.20 -19.45
N GLY A 124 2.65 11.40 -20.61
CA GLY A 124 3.46 12.58 -20.90
C GLY A 124 2.65 13.57 -21.71
N PHE A 125 2.75 14.85 -21.36
CA PHE A 125 2.08 15.92 -22.08
C PHE A 125 3.05 17.09 -22.26
N ASP A 126 3.01 17.71 -23.43
CA ASP A 126 3.77 18.92 -23.74
C ASP A 126 2.81 20.01 -24.24
N PHE A 127 2.34 20.86 -23.33
CA PHE A 127 1.48 21.98 -23.68
C PHE A 127 2.22 23.12 -24.40
N ALA A 128 3.55 23.08 -24.49
CA ALA A 128 4.28 23.97 -25.40
C ALA A 128 4.12 23.53 -26.88
N GLN A 129 3.68 22.30 -27.11
CA GLN A 129 3.30 21.73 -28.41
C GLN A 129 1.85 21.22 -28.33
N PRO A 130 0.86 22.12 -28.24
CA PRO A 130 -0.54 21.77 -27.92
C PRO A 130 -1.17 20.78 -28.90
N GLU A 131 -0.72 20.73 -30.14
CA GLU A 131 -1.14 19.75 -31.15
C GLU A 131 -0.78 18.30 -30.80
N THR A 132 0.16 18.08 -29.87
CA THR A 132 0.55 16.75 -29.36
C THR A 132 -0.28 16.31 -28.15
N VAL A 133 -1.13 17.19 -27.62
CA VAL A 133 -1.91 16.94 -26.41
C VAL A 133 -3.24 16.29 -26.78
N ASP A 134 -3.38 15.02 -26.38
CA ASP A 134 -4.63 14.28 -26.44
C ASP A 134 -5.42 14.44 -25.12
N LEU A 135 -6.54 15.16 -25.19
CA LEU A 135 -7.39 15.40 -24.02
C LEU A 135 -8.15 14.17 -23.57
N ASP A 136 -8.45 13.21 -24.44
CA ASP A 136 -9.12 11.96 -24.04
C ASP A 136 -8.17 11.12 -23.17
N VAL A 137 -6.87 11.14 -23.47
CA VAL A 137 -5.84 10.49 -22.65
C VAL A 137 -5.65 11.21 -21.31
N LEU A 138 -5.78 12.53 -21.29
CA LEU A 138 -5.74 13.35 -20.07
C LEU A 138 -6.93 13.01 -19.16
N ASP A 139 -8.14 12.98 -19.70
CA ASP A 139 -9.37 12.62 -18.99
C ASP A 139 -9.33 11.18 -18.49
N LEU A 140 -8.81 10.25 -19.28
CA LEU A 140 -8.61 8.87 -18.86
C LEU A 140 -7.64 8.77 -17.67
N GLU A 141 -6.55 9.53 -17.67
CA GLU A 141 -5.58 9.55 -16.57
C GLU A 141 -6.19 10.13 -15.29
N LEU A 142 -6.94 11.24 -15.39
CA LEU A 142 -7.64 11.81 -14.24
C LEU A 142 -8.74 10.87 -13.72
N THR A 143 -9.47 10.23 -14.63
CA THR A 143 -10.52 9.28 -14.30
C THR A 143 -9.95 8.07 -13.56
N THR A 144 -8.88 7.49 -14.10
CA THR A 144 -8.25 6.29 -13.53
C THR A 144 -7.59 6.56 -12.18
N ASN A 145 -6.89 7.69 -12.05
CA ASN A 145 -6.03 7.96 -10.89
C ASN A 145 -6.76 8.63 -9.73
N TYR A 146 -7.90 9.28 -9.99
CA TYR A 146 -8.61 10.08 -8.99
C TYR A 146 -10.12 9.79 -8.97
N ILE A 147 -10.85 10.05 -10.06
CA ILE A 147 -12.32 9.97 -10.04
C ILE A 147 -12.80 8.56 -9.66
N ALA A 148 -12.23 7.53 -10.28
CA ALA A 148 -12.58 6.15 -9.95
C ALA A 148 -12.33 5.81 -8.47
N HIS A 149 -11.21 6.29 -7.89
CA HIS A 149 -10.89 6.09 -6.47
C HIS A 149 -11.91 6.77 -5.57
N VAL A 150 -12.36 7.98 -5.89
CA VAL A 150 -13.42 8.68 -5.14
C VAL A 150 -14.73 7.89 -5.18
N HIS A 151 -15.13 7.40 -6.36
CA HIS A 151 -16.33 6.58 -6.49
C HIS A 151 -16.24 5.24 -5.74
N LEU A 152 -15.10 4.55 -5.83
CA LEU A 152 -14.84 3.32 -5.09
C LEU A 152 -14.87 3.56 -3.58
N THR A 153 -14.28 4.67 -3.12
CA THR A 153 -14.30 5.11 -1.72
C THR A 153 -15.73 5.24 -1.23
N GLN A 154 -16.54 6.04 -1.93
CA GLN A 154 -17.94 6.28 -1.57
C GLN A 154 -18.75 4.97 -1.54
N ALA A 155 -18.55 4.10 -2.51
CA ALA A 155 -19.29 2.85 -2.62
C ALA A 155 -18.90 1.82 -1.55
N PHE A 156 -17.62 1.69 -1.19
CA PHE A 156 -17.15 0.73 -0.19
C PHE A 156 -17.34 1.20 1.26
N LEU A 157 -17.37 2.51 1.53
CA LEU A 157 -17.48 3.06 2.88
C LEU A 157 -18.64 2.48 3.70
N PRO A 158 -19.89 2.40 3.20
CA PRO A 158 -21.00 1.85 3.97
C PRO A 158 -20.78 0.40 4.43
N HIS A 159 -20.04 -0.40 3.67
CA HIS A 159 -19.68 -1.76 4.07
C HIS A 159 -18.60 -1.75 5.16
N LEU A 160 -17.53 -1.00 4.95
CA LEU A 160 -16.39 -0.94 5.87
C LEU A 160 -16.75 -0.33 7.22
N GLN A 161 -17.64 0.66 7.24
CA GLN A 161 -18.13 1.32 8.47
C GLN A 161 -19.07 0.43 9.30
N LYS A 162 -19.73 -0.56 8.68
CA LYS A 162 -20.63 -1.51 9.37
C LYS A 162 -19.87 -2.65 10.06
N GLN A 163 -18.59 -2.85 9.75
CA GLN A 163 -17.79 -3.90 10.36
C GLN A 163 -17.56 -3.60 11.84
N SER A 164 -17.63 -4.64 12.68
CA SER A 164 -17.39 -4.52 14.13
C SER A 164 -15.89 -4.44 14.50
N LYS A 165 -15.02 -4.64 13.52
CA LYS A 165 -13.56 -4.60 13.64
C LYS A 165 -12.99 -3.43 12.84
N GLN A 166 -11.72 -3.10 13.08
CA GLN A 166 -11.03 -2.14 12.24
C GLN A 166 -10.98 -2.60 10.78
N THR A 167 -11.23 -1.67 9.87
CA THR A 167 -11.13 -1.87 8.42
C THR A 167 -10.21 -0.82 7.80
N ALA A 168 -9.85 -0.97 6.53
CA ALA A 168 -9.03 0.03 5.85
C ALA A 168 -9.40 0.27 4.39
N LEU A 169 -9.23 1.52 3.99
CA LEU A 169 -9.04 1.93 2.61
C LEU A 169 -7.57 2.32 2.45
N VAL A 170 -6.86 1.61 1.58
CA VAL A 170 -5.42 1.82 1.32
C VAL A 170 -5.25 2.34 -0.10
N TYR A 171 -4.46 3.39 -0.29
CA TYR A 171 -4.33 4.09 -1.57
C TYR A 171 -2.88 4.10 -2.02
N THR A 172 -2.63 3.81 -3.29
CA THR A 172 -1.31 4.05 -3.91
C THR A 172 -1.31 5.43 -4.58
N SER A 173 -0.69 6.38 -3.90
CA SER A 173 -0.48 7.76 -4.36
C SER A 173 0.84 7.84 -5.15
N SER A 174 1.65 8.88 -4.93
CA SER A 174 2.99 9.02 -5.51
C SER A 174 3.78 10.08 -4.75
N GLY A 175 5.12 9.97 -4.73
CA GLY A 175 5.98 11.10 -4.36
C GLY A 175 5.74 12.36 -5.23
N LEU A 176 5.22 12.18 -6.45
CA LEU A 176 4.80 13.28 -7.32
C LEU A 176 3.52 14.01 -6.86
N ALA A 177 2.82 13.48 -5.86
CA ALA A 177 1.78 14.24 -5.14
C ALA A 177 2.38 15.36 -4.27
N LEU A 178 3.64 15.21 -3.84
CA LEU A 178 4.33 16.13 -2.94
C LEU A 178 5.13 17.18 -3.73
N VAL A 179 5.93 16.71 -4.70
CA VAL A 179 6.74 17.59 -5.56
C VAL A 179 6.52 17.17 -7.02
N PRO A 180 5.97 18.04 -7.88
CA PRO A 180 5.56 17.67 -9.22
C PRO A 180 6.76 17.56 -10.19
N SER A 181 6.54 16.83 -11.28
CA SER A 181 7.45 16.73 -12.42
C SER A 181 6.86 17.40 -13.66
N VAL A 182 7.67 18.17 -14.39
CA VAL A 182 7.24 18.99 -15.53
C VAL A 182 6.58 18.17 -16.63
N LYS A 183 7.12 16.99 -16.97
CA LYS A 183 6.62 16.16 -18.07
C LYS A 183 5.36 15.36 -17.73
N ARG A 184 4.94 15.35 -16.46
CA ARG A 184 3.86 14.50 -15.94
C ARG A 184 2.76 15.36 -15.28
N LEU A 185 2.46 16.51 -15.87
CA LEU A 185 1.62 17.54 -15.23
C LEU A 185 0.25 17.01 -14.77
N ASN A 186 -0.47 16.26 -15.62
CA ASN A 186 -1.80 15.76 -15.28
C ASN A 186 -1.74 14.60 -14.27
N TYR A 187 -0.76 13.71 -14.40
CA TYR A 187 -0.47 12.71 -13.38
C TYR A 187 -0.20 13.35 -12.01
N CYS A 188 0.67 14.36 -11.95
CA CYS A 188 0.99 15.09 -10.72
C CYS A 188 -0.27 15.75 -10.15
N ALA A 189 -1.08 16.41 -10.99
CA ALA A 189 -2.35 17.01 -10.58
C ALA A 189 -3.31 15.96 -9.99
N SER A 190 -3.48 14.80 -10.65
CA SER A 190 -4.34 13.71 -10.17
C SER A 190 -3.87 13.13 -8.83
N LYS A 191 -2.56 12.98 -8.64
CA LYS A 191 -1.99 12.44 -7.39
C LYS A 191 -2.01 13.47 -6.26
N ALA A 192 -1.83 14.76 -6.55
CA ALA A 192 -2.03 15.83 -5.58
C ALA A 192 -3.51 15.95 -5.16
N ALA A 193 -4.45 15.83 -6.11
CA ALA A 193 -5.88 15.81 -5.82
C ALA A 193 -6.26 14.62 -4.92
N LEU A 194 -5.73 13.42 -5.23
CA LEU A 194 -5.92 12.24 -4.39
C LEU A 194 -5.34 12.48 -2.99
N HIS A 195 -4.10 12.93 -2.87
CA HIS A 195 -3.46 13.17 -1.57
C HIS A 195 -4.26 14.15 -0.69
N HIS A 196 -4.67 15.30 -1.24
CA HIS A 196 -5.51 16.25 -0.50
C HIS A 196 -6.87 15.67 -0.11
N PHE A 197 -7.50 14.91 -1.01
CA PHE A 197 -8.73 14.19 -0.68
C PHE A 197 -8.51 13.23 0.51
N LEU A 198 -7.39 12.51 0.55
CA LEU A 198 -7.08 11.56 1.62
C LEU A 198 -6.75 12.24 2.95
N LEU A 199 -6.12 13.41 2.97
CA LEU A 199 -5.95 14.22 4.18
C LEU A 199 -7.30 14.52 4.84
N CYS A 200 -8.23 15.07 4.06
CA CYS A 200 -9.58 15.39 4.54
C CYS A 200 -10.37 14.14 4.91
N LEU A 201 -10.34 13.11 4.07
CA LEU A 201 -11.07 11.85 4.31
C LEU A 201 -10.62 11.21 5.63
N ARG A 202 -9.32 11.20 5.92
CA ARG A 202 -8.78 10.62 7.16
C ARG A 202 -9.32 11.33 8.41
N GLU A 203 -9.42 12.65 8.40
CA GLU A 203 -10.03 13.39 9.51
C GLU A 203 -11.53 13.09 9.62
N GLN A 204 -12.25 13.03 8.51
CA GLN A 204 -13.67 12.66 8.51
C GLN A 204 -13.91 11.25 9.06
N MET A 205 -13.00 10.30 8.80
CA MET A 205 -13.14 8.93 9.30
C MET A 205 -12.86 8.79 10.80
N LYS A 206 -12.07 9.69 11.42
CA LYS A 206 -11.85 9.67 12.87
C LYS A 206 -13.13 9.94 13.66
N ASP A 207 -13.95 10.85 13.16
CA ASP A 207 -15.22 11.25 13.80
C ASP A 207 -16.45 10.52 13.20
N GLY A 208 -16.23 9.73 12.15
CA GLY A 208 -17.25 8.99 11.42
C GLY A 208 -17.63 7.65 12.08
N PRO A 209 -18.67 6.96 11.56
CA PRO A 209 -19.04 5.65 12.06
C PRO A 209 -18.00 4.57 11.70
N GLY A 210 -17.92 3.55 12.56
CA GLY A 210 -16.98 2.43 12.39
C GLY A 210 -15.55 2.78 12.82
N ASN A 211 -14.61 1.89 12.50
CA ASN A 211 -13.18 2.10 12.73
C ASN A 211 -12.44 1.91 11.40
N VAL A 212 -12.63 2.87 10.48
CA VAL A 212 -12.08 2.81 9.12
C VAL A 212 -10.77 3.60 9.06
N LYS A 213 -9.67 2.91 8.80
CA LYS A 213 -8.36 3.53 8.52
C LYS A 213 -8.28 4.02 7.07
N VAL A 214 -7.61 5.15 6.87
CA VAL A 214 -7.29 5.71 5.56
C VAL A 214 -5.76 5.74 5.43
N ILE A 215 -5.22 4.78 4.70
CA ILE A 215 -3.79 4.55 4.57
C ILE A 215 -3.32 5.00 3.19
N GLU A 216 -2.26 5.80 3.13
CA GLU A 216 -1.71 6.30 1.87
C GLU A 216 -0.26 5.84 1.70
N ILE A 217 0.04 5.22 0.57
CA ILE A 217 1.39 4.84 0.17
C ILE A 217 1.91 5.85 -0.84
N PHE A 218 3.14 6.34 -0.66
CA PHE A 218 3.82 7.27 -1.55
C PHE A 218 5.03 6.58 -2.20
N PRO A 219 4.84 5.90 -3.34
CA PRO A 219 5.95 5.33 -4.07
C PRO A 219 6.89 6.41 -4.64
N PRO A 220 8.21 6.16 -4.67
CA PRO A 220 9.11 6.84 -5.59
C PRO A 220 8.84 6.34 -7.03
N ALA A 221 9.72 6.65 -7.98
CA ALA A 221 9.76 5.86 -9.21
C ALA A 221 10.11 4.41 -8.85
N VAL A 222 9.29 3.45 -9.31
CA VAL A 222 9.47 2.01 -9.09
C VAL A 222 9.58 1.29 -10.44
N GLN A 223 10.49 0.33 -10.51
CA GLN A 223 10.74 -0.52 -11.67
C GLN A 223 9.53 -1.42 -11.97
N THR A 224 8.60 -0.90 -12.78
CA THR A 224 7.35 -1.58 -13.15
C THR A 224 7.00 -1.30 -14.60
N GLU A 225 5.99 -1.97 -15.12
CA GLU A 225 5.45 -1.70 -16.46
C GLU A 225 4.80 -0.31 -16.60
N LEU A 226 4.55 0.41 -15.49
CA LEU A 226 3.98 1.77 -15.55
C LEU A 226 4.82 2.67 -16.47
N HIS A 227 6.14 2.51 -16.42
CA HIS A 227 7.13 3.28 -17.16
C HIS A 227 7.55 2.65 -18.49
N ASP A 228 6.84 1.63 -18.99
CA ASP A 228 7.26 1.01 -20.23
C ASP A 228 7.05 1.90 -21.46
N GLU A 229 7.82 1.61 -22.51
CA GLU A 229 7.84 2.42 -23.73
C GLU A 229 6.50 2.42 -24.48
N LYS A 230 5.67 1.40 -24.26
CA LYS A 230 4.33 1.32 -24.83
C LYS A 230 3.42 2.39 -24.25
N HIS A 231 3.50 2.66 -22.95
CA HIS A 231 2.64 3.61 -22.26
C HIS A 231 3.27 5.00 -22.08
N GLN A 232 4.61 5.08 -22.11
CA GLN A 232 5.40 6.30 -21.96
C GLN A 232 6.54 6.31 -22.99
N PRO A 233 6.25 6.58 -24.28
CA PRO A 233 7.25 6.52 -25.36
C PRO A 233 8.39 7.54 -25.20
N ASP A 234 8.21 8.53 -24.33
CA ASP A 234 9.22 9.52 -23.99
C ASP A 234 10.26 9.03 -22.96
N ILE A 235 10.04 7.86 -22.33
CA ILE A 235 10.99 7.21 -21.41
C ILE A 235 11.67 6.02 -22.09
N LYS A 236 12.99 6.09 -22.26
CA LYS A 236 13.80 4.94 -22.69
C LYS A 236 14.13 4.04 -21.50
N ASN A 237 14.04 2.72 -21.69
CA ASN A 237 14.33 1.73 -20.63
C ASN A 237 13.54 1.95 -19.32
N GLY A 238 12.34 2.51 -19.38
CA GLY A 238 11.65 2.96 -18.17
C GLY A 238 11.32 1.86 -17.15
N ARG A 239 11.26 0.59 -17.57
CA ARG A 239 11.13 -0.56 -16.65
C ARG A 239 12.31 -0.71 -15.69
N GLN A 240 13.47 -0.15 -16.01
CA GLN A 240 14.67 -0.11 -15.17
C GLN A 240 14.78 1.19 -14.36
N MET A 241 13.80 2.09 -14.50
CA MET A 241 13.83 3.39 -13.82
C MET A 241 13.37 3.26 -12.36
N GLY A 242 14.17 3.82 -11.46
CA GLY A 242 13.82 3.97 -10.06
C GLY A 242 14.19 2.77 -9.20
N MET A 243 13.53 2.68 -8.04
CA MET A 243 13.76 1.65 -7.03
C MET A 243 13.29 0.28 -7.55
N PRO A 244 14.04 -0.81 -7.29
CA PRO A 244 13.56 -2.17 -7.55
C PRO A 244 12.21 -2.43 -6.87
N LEU A 245 11.32 -3.16 -7.57
CA LEU A 245 9.96 -3.41 -7.08
C LEU A 245 9.94 -4.22 -5.78
N ASP A 246 10.82 -5.20 -5.65
CA ASP A 246 10.95 -6.04 -4.48
C ASP A 246 11.46 -5.25 -3.26
N GLU A 247 12.45 -4.38 -3.45
CA GLU A 247 12.91 -3.45 -2.41
C GLU A 247 11.79 -2.50 -1.97
N PHE A 248 11.11 -1.85 -2.93
CA PHE A 248 9.99 -0.95 -2.63
C PHE A 248 8.90 -1.69 -1.84
N THR A 249 8.52 -2.88 -2.32
CA THR A 249 7.46 -3.69 -1.71
C THR A 249 7.86 -4.13 -0.30
N ALA A 250 9.11 -4.52 -0.08
CA ALA A 250 9.58 -4.94 1.23
C ALA A 250 9.52 -3.80 2.25
N GLU A 251 10.02 -2.60 1.88
CA GLU A 251 9.99 -1.42 2.76
C GLU A 251 8.56 -0.95 3.04
N SER A 252 7.74 -0.80 1.99
CA SER A 252 6.36 -0.32 2.13
C SER A 252 5.48 -1.31 2.88
N TRP A 253 5.69 -2.62 2.69
CA TRP A 253 4.98 -3.66 3.43
C TRP A 253 5.34 -3.66 4.91
N ALA A 254 6.63 -3.49 5.26
CA ALA A 254 7.08 -3.42 6.64
C ALA A 254 6.38 -2.27 7.40
N LYS A 255 6.31 -1.08 6.80
CA LYS A 255 5.59 0.08 7.35
C LYS A 255 4.08 -0.17 7.45
N LEU A 256 3.48 -0.85 6.46
CA LEU A 256 2.06 -1.22 6.49
C LEU A 256 1.73 -2.17 7.64
N VAL A 257 2.51 -3.24 7.84
CA VAL A 257 2.28 -4.18 8.94
C VAL A 257 2.59 -3.56 10.30
N GLN A 258 3.47 -2.55 10.33
CA GLN A 258 3.73 -1.73 11.52
C GLN A 258 2.53 -0.88 11.95
N GLY A 259 1.60 -0.60 11.02
CA GLY A 259 0.39 0.18 11.27
C GLY A 259 0.51 1.66 10.90
N ASP A 260 1.48 2.03 10.05
CA ASP A 260 1.65 3.39 9.57
C ASP A 260 0.49 3.78 8.62
N ASP A 261 -0.14 4.94 8.87
CA ASP A 261 -1.23 5.45 8.02
C ASP A 261 -0.71 6.22 6.77
N GLN A 262 0.56 6.63 6.77
CA GLN A 262 1.20 7.33 5.65
C GLN A 262 2.59 6.76 5.40
N ILE A 263 2.72 6.01 4.31
CA ILE A 263 3.86 5.14 4.01
C ILE A 263 4.63 5.75 2.84
N ALA A 264 5.56 6.64 3.13
CA ALA A 264 6.50 7.16 2.14
C ALA A 264 7.75 6.29 2.04
N VAL A 265 8.26 6.08 0.82
CA VAL A 265 9.39 5.16 0.56
C VAL A 265 10.47 5.84 -0.26
N GLY A 266 11.73 5.56 0.08
CA GLY A 266 12.91 6.05 -0.63
C GLY A 266 12.92 7.58 -0.75
N MET A 267 12.98 8.09 -1.99
CA MET A 267 13.00 9.55 -2.20
C MET A 267 11.70 10.24 -1.75
N ALA A 268 10.55 9.58 -1.82
CA ALA A 268 9.29 10.15 -1.35
C ALA A 268 9.32 10.40 0.16
N ASP A 269 9.98 9.55 0.94
CA ASP A 269 10.14 9.70 2.40
C ASP A 269 10.91 10.98 2.76
N ARG A 270 11.98 11.29 2.01
CA ARG A 270 12.72 12.54 2.19
C ARG A 270 11.88 13.78 1.87
N LEU A 271 11.10 13.74 0.78
CA LEU A 271 10.21 14.83 0.40
C LEU A 271 9.07 15.01 1.42
N PHE A 272 8.56 13.89 1.93
CA PHE A 272 7.57 13.87 2.98
C PHE A 272 8.11 14.56 4.25
N ALA A 273 9.30 14.17 4.70
CA ALA A 273 9.92 14.77 5.88
C ALA A 273 10.14 16.30 5.72
N LEU A 274 10.50 16.74 4.51
CA LEU A 274 10.84 18.14 4.22
C LEU A 274 9.60 19.05 4.10
N PHE A 275 8.56 18.61 3.40
CA PHE A 275 7.40 19.45 3.06
C PHE A 275 6.09 18.94 3.67
N GLU A 276 5.92 17.63 3.77
CA GLU A 276 4.63 17.02 4.14
C GLU A 276 4.31 17.25 5.61
N ASN A 277 5.27 17.03 6.50
CA ASN A 277 5.09 17.28 7.94
C ASN A 277 4.63 18.73 8.22
N THR A 278 5.24 19.72 7.57
CA THR A 278 4.93 21.14 7.80
C THR A 278 3.52 21.51 7.36
N ARG A 279 3.05 21.13 6.15
CA ARG A 279 1.66 21.45 5.77
C ARG A 279 0.65 20.64 6.57
N GLN A 280 0.95 19.41 6.99
CA GLN A 280 0.03 18.70 7.87
C GLN A 280 -0.11 19.37 9.23
N GLN A 281 0.96 19.93 9.79
CA GLN A 281 0.83 20.75 11.01
C GLN A 281 -0.10 21.97 10.79
N GLN A 282 -0.04 22.63 9.63
CA GLN A 282 -0.97 23.72 9.32
C GLN A 282 -2.40 23.23 9.07
N PHE A 283 -2.55 22.09 8.41
CA PHE A 283 -3.85 21.45 8.19
C PHE A 283 -4.51 21.07 9.51
N GLN A 284 -3.78 20.47 10.46
CA GLN A 284 -4.33 20.12 11.78
C GLN A 284 -4.78 21.35 12.56
N LYS A 285 -4.03 22.46 12.52
CA LYS A 285 -4.50 23.73 13.10
C LYS A 285 -5.82 24.19 12.49
N MET A 286 -5.98 24.06 11.18
CA MET A 286 -7.24 24.39 10.50
C MET A 286 -8.38 23.46 10.94
N VAL A 287 -8.11 22.15 11.08
CA VAL A 287 -9.07 21.16 11.58
C VAL A 287 -9.53 21.51 13.00
N GLU A 288 -8.60 21.83 13.90
CA GLU A 288 -8.90 22.26 15.27
C GLU A 288 -9.73 23.54 15.32
N MET A 289 -9.39 24.54 14.48
CA MET A 289 -10.18 25.77 14.37
C MET A 289 -11.61 25.50 13.91
N MET A 290 -11.82 24.60 12.95
CA MET A 290 -13.16 24.24 12.48
C MET A 290 -13.99 23.46 13.51
N LYS A 291 -13.35 22.70 14.41
CA LYS A 291 -14.02 21.96 15.51
C LYS A 291 -14.39 22.84 16.71
N GLY A 292 -13.76 24.00 16.85
CA GLY A 292 -13.97 24.95 17.96
C GLY A 292 -15.10 25.96 17.76
N HIS A 293 -15.87 25.85 16.67
CA HIS A 293 -17.04 26.66 16.34
C HIS A 293 -18.30 25.80 16.29
#